data_AF-A0A834NHI9-F1
#
_entry.id   AF-A0A834NHI9-F1
#
_cell.length_a   1.000
_cell.length_b   1.000
_cell.length_c   1.000
_cell.angle_alpha   90.00
_cell.angle_beta   90.00
_cell.angle_gamma   90.00
#
_symmetry.space_group_name_H-M   'P 1'
#
loop_
_entity.id
_entity.type
_entity.pdbx_description
1 polymer ?
#
loop_
_entity_poly.entity_id
_entity_poly.type
_entity_poly.pdbx_seq_one_letter_code
_entity_poly.pdbx_strand_id
1 'polypeptide(L)'
;METPLLKTNGLTSKKNIAFMGTLVRCGNGKGIVVNTGEKSEFGEVFAMMQAEEAPKTPLQRSMDILGTQLSFYSFCIIGIIMLLGWIQGKALLEMFTISVSLAVAAIPEGLPIVVTVTLALGVMRMAKRKAIVKKLPTVETLGCVNVICSDKTGTITKNEMTATILVTSEGYIADITGAGYNDKGEVRIRKCDNTELARTAISHMLEVGCACNNAVIQNDTLLGQPTEGALLALSMKFGMYGCVEKYLRLQEYPFSSEQKMMAVKCAPKYDESPFALGIVRLLSSRLSSSQALGG
;
A
#
# COMPACT_ATOMS: atom_id res chain seq x y z
N MET A 1 -9.93 -24.61 37.37
CA MET A 1 -9.20 -25.19 36.22
C MET A 1 -9.19 -24.14 35.13
N GLU A 2 -8.11 -23.37 35.06
CA GLU A 2 -7.87 -22.41 34.00
C GLU A 2 -7.64 -23.18 32.70
N THR A 3 -8.55 -23.05 31.74
CA THR A 3 -8.33 -23.52 30.37
C THR A 3 -7.16 -22.73 29.79
N PRO A 4 -6.07 -23.37 29.34
CA PRO A 4 -4.95 -22.64 28.79
C PRO A 4 -5.42 -21.98 27.49
N LEU A 5 -5.26 -20.65 27.42
CA LEU A 5 -5.33 -19.89 26.19
C LEU A 5 -4.22 -20.40 25.26
N LEU A 6 -4.50 -21.48 24.51
CA LEU A 6 -3.73 -21.85 23.35
C LEU A 6 -3.78 -20.64 22.42
N LYS A 7 -2.66 -19.90 22.34
CA LYS A 7 -2.38 -18.99 21.24
C LYS A 7 -2.75 -19.75 19.96
N THR A 8 -3.86 -19.38 19.34
CA THR A 8 -4.17 -19.77 17.97
C THR A 8 -3.07 -19.17 17.13
N ASN A 9 -2.00 -19.93 16.88
CA ASN A 9 -1.05 -19.63 15.83
C ASN A 9 -1.91 -19.41 14.57
N GLY A 10 -1.96 -18.17 14.08
CA GLY A 10 -2.91 -17.73 13.07
C GLY A 10 -2.90 -18.61 11.83
N LEU A 11 -3.88 -18.38 10.93
CA LEU A 11 -4.03 -19.11 9.66
C LEU A 11 -2.71 -19.30 8.88
N THR A 12 -1.78 -18.36 9.01
CA THR A 12 -0.41 -18.38 8.45
C THR A 12 0.48 -19.54 8.88
N SER A 13 0.16 -20.27 9.97
CA SER A 13 0.93 -21.43 10.43
C SER A 13 0.53 -22.76 9.76
N LYS A 14 -0.59 -22.79 9.02
CA LYS A 14 -1.15 -24.02 8.43
C LYS A 14 -0.50 -24.32 7.08
N LYS A 15 0.58 -25.10 7.08
CA LYS A 15 1.33 -25.47 5.85
C LYS A 15 0.63 -26.51 4.95
N ASN A 16 -0.36 -27.22 5.48
CA ASN A 16 -1.10 -28.28 4.81
C ASN A 16 -2.47 -27.82 4.24
N ILE A 17 -2.76 -26.51 4.30
CA ILE A 17 -4.02 -25.94 3.83
C ILE A 17 -3.70 -24.89 2.76
N ALA A 18 -4.38 -25.00 1.62
CA ALA A 18 -4.34 -24.00 0.57
C ALA A 18 -5.61 -23.14 0.65
N PHE A 19 -5.45 -21.82 0.53
CA PHE A 19 -6.56 -20.87 0.66
C PHE A 19 -7.02 -20.37 -0.71
N MET A 20 -8.32 -20.15 -0.85
CA MET A 20 -8.91 -19.50 -2.03
C MET A 20 -8.30 -18.11 -2.23
N GLY A 21 -7.96 -17.75 -3.47
CA GLY A 21 -7.32 -16.48 -3.82
C GLY A 21 -5.78 -16.47 -3.73
N THR A 22 -5.15 -17.60 -3.38
CA THR A 22 -3.68 -17.74 -3.40
C THR A 22 -3.19 -18.36 -4.72
N LEU A 23 -1.98 -17.99 -5.15
CA LEU A 23 -1.38 -18.49 -6.40
C LEU A 23 -0.23 -19.47 -6.10
N VAL A 24 -0.24 -20.62 -6.78
CA VAL A 24 0.85 -21.60 -6.69
C VAL A 24 2.06 -21.09 -7.45
N ARG A 25 3.12 -20.73 -6.72
CA ARG A 25 4.36 -20.21 -7.32
C ARG A 25 5.25 -21.30 -7.93
N CYS A 26 5.27 -22.49 -7.32
CA CYS A 26 6.07 -23.62 -7.78
C CYS A 26 5.55 -24.95 -7.23
N GLY A 27 5.87 -26.05 -7.93
CA GLY A 27 5.51 -27.41 -7.54
C GLY A 27 4.13 -27.85 -8.01
N ASN A 28 3.77 -29.08 -7.66
CA ASN A 28 2.45 -29.68 -7.92
C ASN A 28 1.90 -30.28 -6.64
N GLY A 29 0.59 -30.23 -6.45
CA GLY A 29 -0.08 -30.78 -5.26
C GLY A 29 -1.47 -31.30 -5.59
N LYS A 30 -1.96 -32.22 -4.76
CA LYS A 30 -3.35 -32.68 -4.76
C LYS A 30 -3.90 -32.49 -3.35
N GLY A 31 -5.18 -32.15 -3.25
CA GLY A 31 -5.83 -31.90 -1.97
C GLY A 31 -7.33 -32.16 -2.06
N ILE A 32 -7.96 -32.28 -0.90
CA ILE A 32 -9.40 -32.41 -0.77
C ILE A 32 -9.98 -31.02 -0.53
N VAL A 33 -11.06 -30.68 -1.23
CA VAL A 33 -11.75 -29.42 -1.04
C VAL A 33 -12.52 -29.48 0.28
N VAL A 34 -12.16 -28.62 1.23
CA VAL A 34 -12.79 -28.54 2.56
C VAL A 34 -13.93 -27.53 2.56
N ASN A 35 -13.74 -26.36 1.94
CA ASN A 35 -14.72 -25.28 1.88
C ASN A 35 -14.79 -24.70 0.45
N THR A 36 -15.97 -24.22 0.05
CA THR A 36 -16.22 -23.62 -1.28
C THR A 36 -16.98 -22.30 -1.17
N GLY A 37 -16.74 -21.38 -2.11
CA GLY A 37 -17.48 -20.12 -2.24
C GLY A 37 -17.42 -19.24 -0.98
N GLU A 38 -18.57 -18.74 -0.55
CA GLU A 38 -18.73 -17.88 0.64
C GLU A 38 -18.30 -18.55 1.94
N LYS A 39 -18.34 -19.88 2.00
CA LYS A 39 -17.88 -20.64 3.18
C LYS A 39 -16.37 -20.75 3.26
N SER A 40 -15.62 -20.28 2.26
CA SER A 40 -14.17 -20.18 2.35
C SER A 40 -13.75 -18.98 3.19
N GLU A 41 -12.56 -19.03 3.77
CA GLU A 41 -11.98 -17.89 4.53
C GLU A 41 -11.96 -16.58 3.71
N PHE A 42 -11.66 -16.67 2.40
CA PHE A 42 -11.69 -15.52 1.50
C PHE A 42 -13.13 -15.00 1.29
N GLY A 43 -14.09 -15.92 1.19
CA GLY A 43 -15.51 -15.60 1.07
C GLY A 43 -16.06 -14.92 2.32
N GLU A 44 -15.67 -15.39 3.51
CA GLU A 44 -16.07 -14.81 4.79
C GLU A 44 -15.55 -13.37 4.94
N VAL A 45 -14.27 -13.12 4.62
CA VAL A 45 -13.69 -11.76 4.61
C VAL A 45 -14.43 -10.85 3.64
N PHE A 46 -14.75 -11.34 2.45
CA PHE A 46 -15.48 -10.58 1.45
C PHE A 46 -16.93 -10.28 1.87
N ALA A 47 -17.60 -11.24 2.53
CA ALA A 47 -18.93 -11.04 3.09
C ALA A 47 -18.94 -10.00 4.20
N MET A 48 -17.95 -10.04 5.12
CA MET A 48 -17.77 -9.01 6.15
C MET A 48 -17.57 -7.62 5.53
N MET A 49 -16.77 -7.51 4.46
CA MET A 49 -16.56 -6.24 3.77
C MET A 49 -17.83 -5.70 3.07
N GLN A 50 -18.71 -6.56 2.57
CA GLN A 50 -19.95 -6.14 1.92
C GLN A 50 -21.09 -5.81 2.89
N ALA A 51 -21.14 -6.49 4.03
CA ALA A 51 -22.19 -6.29 5.03
C ALA A 51 -22.11 -4.91 5.73
N GLU A 52 -20.96 -4.24 5.64
CA GLU A 52 -20.74 -2.94 6.27
C GLU A 52 -21.32 -1.80 5.41
N GLU A 53 -22.47 -1.25 5.81
CA GLU A 53 -22.98 -0.03 5.20
C GLU A 53 -22.08 1.16 5.52
N ALA A 54 -21.80 1.99 4.50
CA ALA A 54 -20.99 3.19 4.71
C ALA A 54 -21.73 4.16 5.65
N PRO A 55 -21.12 4.59 6.77
CA PRO A 55 -21.77 5.50 7.70
C PRO A 55 -22.03 6.87 7.03
N LYS A 56 -23.14 7.51 7.43
CA LYS A 56 -23.44 8.90 7.03
C LYS A 56 -22.31 9.85 7.43
N THR A 57 -21.99 10.81 6.56
CA THR A 57 -20.94 11.79 6.83
C THR A 57 -21.38 12.85 7.85
N PRO A 58 -20.45 13.55 8.53
CA PRO A 58 -20.79 14.59 9.50
C PRO A 58 -21.68 15.72 8.94
N LEU A 59 -21.48 16.14 7.69
CA LEU A 59 -22.27 17.16 7.01
C LEU A 59 -23.67 16.63 6.68
N GLN A 60 -23.79 15.38 6.24
CA GLN A 60 -25.11 14.76 6.05
C GLN A 60 -25.88 14.72 7.37
N ARG A 61 -25.24 14.34 8.48
CA ARG A 61 -25.87 14.39 9.81
C ARG A 61 -26.28 15.80 10.20
N SER A 62 -25.41 16.78 9.96
CA SER A 62 -25.68 18.19 10.26
C SER A 62 -26.84 18.74 9.42
N MET A 63 -26.92 18.38 8.15
CA MET A 63 -28.04 18.73 7.26
C MET A 63 -29.35 18.08 7.70
N ASP A 64 -29.31 16.80 8.09
CA ASP A 64 -30.50 16.09 8.61
C ASP A 64 -31.02 16.79 9.89
N ILE A 65 -30.12 17.19 10.79
CA ILE A 65 -30.47 17.92 12.02
C ILE A 65 -31.06 19.29 11.70
N LEU A 66 -30.41 20.07 10.84
CA LEU A 66 -30.89 21.40 10.44
C LEU A 66 -32.25 21.32 9.74
N GLY A 67 -32.43 20.36 8.83
CA GLY A 67 -33.70 20.12 8.15
C GLY A 67 -34.81 19.75 9.13
N THR A 68 -34.51 18.89 10.10
CA THR A 68 -35.48 18.48 11.13
C THR A 68 -35.85 19.65 12.05
N GLN A 69 -34.87 20.46 12.47
CA GLN A 69 -35.12 21.64 13.31
C GLN A 69 -35.94 22.71 12.58
N LEU A 70 -35.60 23.02 11.33
CA LEU A 70 -36.34 23.98 10.50
C LEU A 70 -37.77 23.48 10.26
N SER A 71 -37.95 22.20 9.93
CA SER A 71 -39.27 21.60 9.74
C SER A 71 -40.11 21.68 11.02
N PHE A 72 -39.52 21.37 12.17
CA PHE A 72 -40.20 21.45 13.47
C PHE A 72 -40.63 22.88 13.81
N TYR A 73 -39.74 23.86 13.68
CA TYR A 73 -40.07 25.27 13.95
C TYR A 73 -41.12 25.82 12.98
N SER A 74 -41.00 25.54 11.68
CA SER A 74 -41.97 25.96 10.68
C SER A 74 -43.34 25.35 10.94
N PHE A 75 -43.41 24.07 11.29
CA PHE A 75 -44.69 23.41 11.61
C PHE A 75 -45.35 24.03 12.85
N CYS A 76 -44.58 24.33 13.89
CA CYS A 76 -45.07 25.02 15.08
C CYS A 76 -45.63 26.41 14.74
N ILE A 77 -44.90 27.22 13.96
CA ILE A 77 -45.32 28.57 13.55
C ILE A 77 -46.59 28.51 12.70
N ILE A 78 -46.64 27.60 11.72
CA ILE A 78 -47.82 27.40 10.86
C ILE A 78 -49.03 26.98 11.69
N GLY A 79 -48.86 26.05 12.65
CA GLY A 79 -49.92 25.64 13.55
C GLY A 79 -50.46 26.80 14.40
N ILE A 80 -49.59 27.66 14.91
CA ILE A 80 -49.99 28.87 15.66
C ILE A 80 -50.77 29.84 14.77
N ILE A 81 -50.31 30.10 13.54
CA ILE A 81 -50.98 31.00 12.59
C ILE A 81 -52.37 30.46 12.25
N MET A 82 -52.50 29.15 11.99
CA MET A 82 -53.79 28.52 11.69
C MET A 82 -54.76 28.63 12.87
N LEU A 83 -54.28 28.40 14.09
CA LEU A 83 -55.08 28.50 15.31
C LEU A 83 -55.56 29.93 15.55
N LEU A 84 -54.66 30.92 15.44
CA LEU A 84 -55.03 32.35 15.55
C LEU A 84 -56.01 32.77 14.46
N GLY A 85 -55.82 32.30 13.23
CA GLY A 85 -56.72 32.58 12.11
C GLY A 85 -58.11 31.98 12.29
N TRP A 86 -58.20 30.81 12.90
CA TRP A 86 -59.48 30.19 13.26
C TRP A 86 -60.20 30.99 14.36
N ILE A 87 -59.48 31.44 15.40
CA ILE A 87 -60.05 32.29 16.47
C ILE A 87 -60.56 33.64 15.91
N GLN A 88 -59.92 34.19 14.89
CA GLN A 88 -60.36 35.41 14.20
C GLN A 88 -61.61 35.23 13.32
N GLY A 89 -62.14 34.01 13.20
CA GLY A 89 -63.35 33.73 12.42
C GLY A 89 -63.11 33.61 10.90
N LYS A 90 -61.86 33.42 10.45
CA LYS A 90 -61.58 33.19 9.03
C LYS A 90 -62.03 31.79 8.61
N ALA A 91 -62.37 31.63 7.32
CA ALA A 91 -62.81 30.35 6.78
C ALA A 91 -61.69 29.30 6.89
N LEU A 92 -62.03 28.10 7.38
CA LEU A 92 -61.07 26.99 7.57
C LEU A 92 -60.35 26.60 6.27
N LEU A 93 -61.06 26.63 5.13
CA LEU A 93 -60.47 26.38 3.81
C LEU A 93 -59.39 27.39 3.45
N GLU A 94 -59.60 28.67 3.78
CA GLU A 94 -58.64 29.74 3.49
C GLU A 94 -57.41 29.64 4.41
N MET A 95 -57.61 29.29 5.69
CA MET A 95 -56.50 29.04 6.61
C MET A 95 -55.68 27.81 6.22
N PHE A 96 -56.34 26.77 5.70
CA PHE A 96 -55.68 25.57 5.22
C PHE A 96 -54.80 25.86 3.98
N THR A 97 -55.31 26.60 2.99
CA THR A 97 -54.52 26.96 1.79
C THR A 97 -53.31 27.83 2.12
N ILE A 98 -53.46 28.78 3.05
CA ILE A 98 -52.35 29.60 3.56
C ILE A 98 -51.31 28.73 4.27
N SER A 99 -51.74 27.80 5.12
CA SER A 99 -50.86 26.90 5.87
C SER A 99 -50.02 26.01 4.95
N VAL A 100 -50.64 25.41 3.93
CA VAL A 100 -49.94 24.59 2.92
C VAL A 100 -48.94 25.44 2.12
N SER A 101 -49.31 26.67 1.75
CA SER A 101 -48.42 27.58 1.02
C SER A 101 -47.18 27.95 1.85
N LEU A 102 -47.36 28.23 3.15
CA LEU A 102 -46.26 28.46 4.09
C LEU A 102 -45.39 27.22 4.30
N ALA A 103 -46.01 26.03 4.36
CA ALA A 103 -45.28 24.78 4.53
C ALA A 103 -44.34 24.49 3.36
N VAL A 104 -44.79 24.69 2.11
CA VAL A 104 -43.95 24.54 0.91
C VAL A 104 -42.82 25.57 0.90
N ALA A 105 -43.12 26.83 1.25
CA ALA A 105 -42.11 27.89 1.31
C ALA A 105 -41.02 27.64 2.37
N ALA A 106 -41.30 26.85 3.39
CA ALA A 106 -40.37 26.52 4.47
C ALA A 106 -39.39 25.38 4.13
N ILE A 107 -39.59 24.65 3.02
CA ILE A 107 -38.71 23.55 2.63
C ILE A 107 -37.37 24.12 2.13
N PRO A 108 -36.22 23.72 2.73
CA PRO A 108 -34.92 24.25 2.36
C PRO A 108 -34.37 23.58 1.08
N GLU A 109 -35.05 23.75 -0.05
CA GLU A 109 -34.70 23.12 -1.34
C GLU A 109 -33.32 23.53 -1.88
N GLY A 110 -32.86 24.74 -1.52
CA GLY A 110 -31.55 25.24 -1.94
C GLY A 110 -30.35 24.59 -1.23
N LEU A 111 -30.54 24.06 -0.03
CA LEU A 111 -29.44 23.58 0.81
C LEU A 111 -28.72 22.35 0.20
N PRO A 112 -29.41 21.30 -0.27
CA PRO A 112 -28.75 20.16 -0.93
C PRO A 112 -28.02 20.53 -2.23
N ILE A 113 -28.54 21.51 -2.96
CA ILE A 113 -27.95 21.98 -4.23
C ILE A 113 -26.60 22.65 -3.95
N VAL A 114 -26.57 23.61 -3.02
CA VAL A 114 -25.34 24.34 -2.67
C VAL A 114 -24.28 23.38 -2.12
N VAL A 115 -24.67 22.42 -1.28
CA VAL A 115 -23.75 21.41 -0.74
C VAL A 115 -23.16 20.54 -1.85
N THR A 116 -23.98 20.07 -2.79
CA THR A 116 -23.49 19.24 -3.90
C THR A 116 -22.52 20.00 -4.80
N VAL A 117 -22.82 21.26 -5.13
CA VAL A 117 -21.95 22.11 -5.97
C VAL A 117 -20.61 22.39 -5.28
N THR A 118 -20.64 22.75 -3.99
CA THR A 118 -19.41 23.02 -3.22
C THR A 118 -18.53 21.78 -3.10
N LEU A 119 -19.14 20.61 -2.87
CA LEU A 119 -18.43 19.34 -2.78
C LEU A 119 -17.82 18.93 -4.13
N ALA A 120 -18.55 19.14 -5.23
CA ALA A 120 -18.06 18.90 -6.59
C ALA A 120 -16.85 19.78 -6.96
N LEU A 121 -16.88 21.07 -6.59
CA LEU A 121 -15.72 21.96 -6.74
C LEU A 121 -14.51 21.43 -5.94
N GLY A 122 -14.75 20.89 -4.74
CA GLY A 122 -13.73 20.22 -3.92
C GLY A 122 -13.10 19.01 -4.63
N VAL A 123 -13.93 18.12 -5.18
CA VAL A 123 -13.48 16.96 -5.97
C VAL A 123 -12.62 17.39 -7.16
N MET A 124 -13.05 18.40 -7.92
CA MET A 124 -12.27 18.90 -9.05
C MET A 124 -10.91 19.45 -8.63
N ARG A 125 -10.82 20.13 -7.47
CA ARG A 125 -9.54 20.61 -6.93
C ARG A 125 -8.63 19.46 -6.48
N MET A 126 -9.19 18.39 -5.90
CA MET A 126 -8.43 17.19 -5.53
C MET A 126 -7.93 16.43 -6.76
N ALA A 127 -8.76 16.29 -7.80
CA ALA A 127 -8.38 15.62 -9.04
C ALA A 127 -7.20 16.32 -9.74
N LYS A 128 -7.17 17.66 -9.73
CA LYS A 128 -6.02 18.46 -10.23
C LYS A 128 -4.71 18.16 -9.48
N ARG A 129 -4.79 17.66 -8.25
CA ARG A 129 -3.65 17.23 -7.43
C ARG A 129 -3.41 15.71 -7.46
N LYS A 130 -3.92 15.02 -8.50
CA LYS A 130 -3.81 13.56 -8.69
C LYS A 130 -4.51 12.72 -7.61
N ALA A 131 -5.48 13.28 -6.89
CA ALA A 131 -6.32 12.55 -5.94
C ALA A 131 -7.73 12.35 -6.52
N ILE A 132 -8.06 11.11 -6.88
CA ILE A 132 -9.35 10.77 -7.51
C ILE A 132 -10.35 10.37 -6.43
N VAL A 133 -11.47 11.09 -6.35
CA VAL A 133 -12.54 10.83 -5.39
C VAL A 133 -13.72 10.15 -6.10
N LYS A 134 -14.09 8.94 -5.65
CA LYS A 134 -15.19 8.15 -6.25
C LYS A 134 -16.57 8.52 -5.71
N LYS A 135 -16.66 8.97 -4.45
CA LYS A 135 -17.92 9.36 -3.79
C LYS A 135 -17.78 10.79 -3.28
N LEU A 136 -18.69 11.69 -3.68
CA LEU A 136 -18.62 13.11 -3.30
C LEU A 136 -18.48 13.32 -1.77
N PRO A 137 -19.24 12.62 -0.89
CA PRO A 137 -19.15 12.81 0.58
C PRO A 137 -17.77 12.49 1.18
N THR A 138 -16.91 11.77 0.47
CA THR A 138 -15.56 11.45 0.93
C THR A 138 -14.67 12.69 1.05
N VAL A 139 -14.90 13.74 0.25
CA VAL A 139 -14.13 15.00 0.34
C VAL A 139 -14.28 15.64 1.72
N GLU A 140 -15.49 15.61 2.26
CA GLU A 140 -15.79 16.15 3.58
C GLU A 140 -15.19 15.27 4.68
N THR A 141 -15.34 13.95 4.56
CA THR A 141 -14.76 12.99 5.50
C THR A 141 -13.25 13.20 5.63
N LEU A 142 -12.54 13.43 4.52
CA LEU A 142 -11.10 13.73 4.51
C LEU A 142 -10.73 15.01 5.27
N GLY A 143 -11.61 16.02 5.27
CA GLY A 143 -11.41 17.26 6.01
C GLY A 143 -11.58 17.12 7.53
N CYS A 144 -12.32 16.10 7.97
CA CYS A 144 -12.65 15.85 9.37
C CYS A 144 -11.96 14.60 9.94
N VAL A 145 -10.92 14.07 9.29
CA VAL A 145 -10.22 12.87 9.78
C VAL A 145 -9.39 13.21 11.02
N ASN A 146 -9.62 12.48 12.11
CA ASN A 146 -8.79 12.55 13.32
C ASN A 146 -7.76 11.43 13.41
N VAL A 147 -8.01 10.28 12.76
CA VAL A 147 -7.17 9.08 12.82
C VAL A 147 -6.94 8.54 11.41
N ILE A 148 -5.69 8.36 11.03
CA ILE A 148 -5.30 7.77 9.75
C ILE A 148 -4.75 6.37 10.01
N CYS A 149 -5.51 5.34 9.61
CA CYS A 149 -5.02 3.98 9.53
C CYS A 149 -4.41 3.79 8.14
N SER A 150 -3.11 3.50 8.08
CA SER A 150 -2.39 3.33 6.82
C SER A 150 -1.77 1.94 6.76
N ASP A 151 -1.94 1.25 5.63
CA ASP A 151 -1.21 0.02 5.37
C ASP A 151 0.28 0.33 5.10
N LYS A 152 1.17 -0.60 5.42
CA LYS A 152 2.61 -0.41 5.24
C LYS A 152 3.02 -0.71 3.81
N THR A 153 2.64 -1.87 3.31
CA THR A 153 3.17 -2.41 2.05
C THR A 153 2.41 -1.80 0.88
N GLY A 154 3.11 -1.09 -0.01
CA GLY A 154 2.50 -0.44 -1.18
C GLY A 154 1.77 0.88 -0.88
N THR A 155 1.68 1.30 0.39
CA THR A 155 1.14 2.63 0.77
C THR A 155 2.22 3.50 1.40
N ILE A 156 2.77 3.14 2.57
CA ILE A 156 3.92 3.87 3.16
C ILE A 156 5.22 3.53 2.42
N THR A 157 5.37 2.27 2.05
CA THR A 157 6.54 1.75 1.34
C THR A 157 6.24 1.55 -0.13
N LYS A 158 7.25 1.69 -1.01
CA LYS A 158 7.10 1.47 -2.46
C LYS A 158 6.87 0.00 -2.86
N ASN A 159 6.81 -0.93 -1.90
CA ASN A 159 6.79 -2.38 -2.17
C ASN A 159 7.96 -2.86 -3.06
N GLU A 160 9.08 -2.13 -3.00
CA GLU A 160 10.32 -2.41 -3.74
C GLU A 160 11.42 -2.74 -2.74
N MET A 161 12.01 -3.92 -2.88
CA MET A 161 13.11 -4.33 -2.00
C MET A 161 14.33 -3.46 -2.32
N THR A 162 14.82 -2.71 -1.33
CA THR A 162 15.96 -1.79 -1.49
C THR A 162 17.04 -2.11 -0.47
N ALA A 163 18.30 -2.19 -0.90
CA ALA A 163 19.44 -2.31 -0.01
C ALA A 163 19.64 -1.00 0.78
N THR A 164 19.80 -1.09 2.10
CA THR A 164 19.91 0.08 2.99
C THR A 164 21.29 0.25 3.61
N ILE A 165 21.98 -0.87 3.88
CA ILE A 165 23.31 -0.88 4.50
C ILE A 165 24.18 -1.89 3.75
N LEU A 166 25.41 -1.49 3.43
CA LEU A 166 26.45 -2.36 2.91
C LEU A 166 27.55 -2.50 3.94
N VAL A 167 28.03 -3.73 4.14
CA VAL A 167 29.16 -4.06 5.02
C VAL A 167 30.14 -4.93 4.25
N THR A 168 31.39 -4.49 4.17
CA THR A 168 32.48 -5.23 3.51
C THR A 168 33.21 -6.18 4.48
N SER A 169 33.99 -7.13 3.94
CA SER A 169 34.82 -8.04 4.75
C SER A 169 35.87 -7.31 5.59
N GLU A 170 36.32 -6.15 5.14
CA GLU A 170 37.27 -5.28 5.85
C GLU A 170 36.59 -4.46 6.98
N GLY A 171 35.26 -4.59 7.14
CA GLY A 171 34.52 -3.92 8.20
C GLY A 171 34.07 -2.50 7.85
N TYR A 172 34.22 -2.06 6.59
CA TYR A 172 33.67 -0.78 6.14
C TYR A 172 32.15 -0.85 6.04
N ILE A 173 31.50 0.24 6.44
CA ILE A 173 30.04 0.35 6.49
C ILE A 173 29.62 1.54 5.64
N ALA A 174 28.67 1.32 4.73
CA ALA A 174 28.06 2.38 3.93
C ALA A 174 26.52 2.36 4.03
N ASP A 175 25.94 3.53 4.18
CA ASP A 175 24.50 3.76 4.13
C ASP A 175 24.06 4.07 2.70
N ILE A 176 22.92 3.51 2.32
CA ILE A 176 22.39 3.64 0.97
C ILE A 176 21.11 4.46 1.04
N THR A 177 21.07 5.55 0.30
CA THR A 177 19.91 6.42 0.21
C THR A 177 19.10 6.17 -1.06
N GLY A 178 17.87 6.68 -1.09
CA GLY A 178 16.93 6.49 -2.20
C GLY A 178 16.23 5.12 -2.17
N ALA A 179 15.06 5.02 -2.80
CA ALA A 179 14.22 3.83 -2.81
C ALA A 179 13.75 3.47 -4.22
N GLY A 180 13.75 2.16 -4.50
CA GLY A 180 13.32 1.58 -5.77
C GLY A 180 14.45 1.12 -6.67
N TYR A 181 14.05 0.61 -7.84
CA TYR A 181 14.96 0.01 -8.83
C TYR A 181 15.47 1.05 -9.82
N ASN A 182 16.12 2.10 -9.31
CA ASN A 182 16.69 3.21 -10.09
C ASN A 182 18.06 3.62 -9.54
N ASP A 183 18.73 4.49 -10.29
CA ASP A 183 20.01 5.11 -9.94
C ASP A 183 19.89 6.28 -8.95
N LYS A 184 18.67 6.64 -8.52
CA LYS A 184 18.45 7.78 -7.64
C LYS A 184 18.79 7.41 -6.19
N GLY A 185 19.90 7.94 -5.74
CA GLY A 185 20.39 7.78 -4.38
C GLY A 185 21.90 7.91 -4.33
N GLU A 186 22.43 7.91 -3.12
CA GLU A 186 23.85 8.00 -2.84
C GLU A 186 24.27 6.89 -1.87
N VAL A 187 25.46 6.37 -2.08
CA VAL A 187 26.14 5.48 -1.13
C VAL A 187 27.09 6.31 -0.27
N ARG A 188 26.76 6.44 1.02
CA ARG A 188 27.50 7.24 1.99
C ARG A 188 28.30 6.33 2.91
N ILE A 189 29.63 6.37 2.79
CA ILE A 189 30.52 5.58 3.64
C ILE A 189 30.51 6.18 5.04
N ARG A 190 30.02 5.42 6.02
CA ARG A 190 29.91 5.82 7.44
C ARG A 190 31.16 5.48 8.23
N LYS A 191 31.72 4.29 8.01
CA LYS A 191 32.91 3.79 8.73
C LYS A 191 33.94 3.31 7.71
N CYS A 192 35.08 3.97 7.67
CA CYS A 192 36.24 3.57 6.90
C CYS A 192 37.54 4.09 7.53
N ASP A 193 38.60 3.31 7.39
CA ASP A 193 39.95 3.73 7.78
C ASP A 193 40.62 4.52 6.64
N ASN A 194 40.37 4.11 5.39
CA ASN A 194 40.76 4.81 4.18
C ASN A 194 39.62 4.81 3.16
N THR A 195 39.21 6.00 2.70
CA THR A 195 38.10 6.19 1.76
C THR A 195 38.35 5.52 0.42
N GLU A 196 39.58 5.54 -0.11
CA GLU A 196 39.89 4.94 -1.41
C GLU A 196 39.82 3.41 -1.33
N LEU A 197 40.43 2.82 -0.29
CA LEU A 197 40.34 1.38 -0.04
C LEU A 197 38.88 0.94 0.17
N ALA A 198 38.10 1.73 0.92
CA ALA A 198 36.69 1.46 1.10
C ALA A 198 35.91 1.49 -0.21
N ARG A 199 36.17 2.47 -1.10
CA ARG A 199 35.51 2.52 -2.42
C ARG A 199 35.87 1.31 -3.28
N THR A 200 37.12 0.87 -3.28
CA THR A 200 37.57 -0.31 -4.04
C THR A 200 36.97 -1.61 -3.47
N ALA A 201 36.95 -1.78 -2.14
CA ALA A 201 36.34 -2.93 -1.51
C ALA A 201 34.83 -3.01 -1.81
N ILE A 202 34.14 -1.86 -1.75
CA ILE A 202 32.72 -1.75 -2.11
C ILE A 202 32.51 -2.08 -3.60
N SER A 203 33.33 -1.53 -4.51
CA SER A 203 33.18 -1.79 -5.94
C SER A 203 33.37 -3.28 -6.26
N HIS A 204 34.37 -3.94 -5.69
CA HIS A 204 34.60 -5.38 -5.89
C HIS A 204 33.41 -6.22 -5.38
N MET A 205 32.87 -5.89 -4.20
CA MET A 205 31.69 -6.56 -3.66
C MET A 205 30.45 -6.37 -4.56
N LEU A 206 30.26 -5.18 -5.11
CA LEU A 206 29.17 -4.87 -6.03
C LEU A 206 29.35 -5.54 -7.40
N GLU A 207 30.57 -5.64 -7.92
CA GLU A 207 30.87 -6.41 -9.14
C GLU A 207 30.49 -7.87 -8.98
N VAL A 208 30.85 -8.48 -7.85
CA VAL A 208 30.41 -9.83 -7.47
C VAL A 208 28.88 -9.92 -7.41
N GLY A 209 28.23 -8.95 -6.77
CA GLY A 209 26.77 -8.88 -6.64
C GLY A 209 26.03 -8.66 -7.96
N CYS A 210 26.67 -8.04 -8.96
CA CYS A 210 26.15 -7.87 -10.31
C CYS A 210 26.40 -9.10 -11.18
N ALA A 211 27.59 -9.71 -11.12
CA ALA A 211 27.95 -10.86 -11.93
C ALA A 211 27.19 -12.14 -11.51
N CYS A 212 26.96 -12.31 -10.19
CA CYS A 212 26.17 -13.40 -9.61
C CYS A 212 24.71 -12.99 -9.44
N ASN A 213 24.08 -12.56 -10.54
CA ASN A 213 22.74 -12.01 -10.58
C ASN A 213 22.06 -12.34 -11.91
N ASN A 214 20.77 -12.67 -11.86
CA ASN A 214 19.97 -12.96 -13.06
C ASN A 214 18.89 -11.91 -13.29
N ALA A 215 18.72 -10.96 -12.38
CA ALA A 215 17.77 -9.89 -12.56
C ALA A 215 18.23 -8.89 -13.63
N VAL A 216 17.28 -8.23 -14.25
CA VAL A 216 17.48 -7.14 -15.19
C VAL A 216 16.53 -6.01 -14.82
N ILE A 217 17.04 -4.78 -14.77
CA ILE A 217 16.22 -3.58 -14.57
C ILE A 217 16.08 -2.89 -15.93
N GLN A 218 14.84 -2.77 -16.43
CA GLN A 218 14.53 -2.03 -17.66
C GLN A 218 13.47 -0.98 -17.35
N ASN A 219 13.75 0.30 -17.63
CA ASN A 219 12.82 1.42 -17.38
C ASN A 219 12.20 1.38 -15.97
N ASP A 220 13.06 1.29 -14.93
CA ASP A 220 12.68 1.15 -13.51
C ASP A 220 11.83 -0.09 -13.17
N THR A 221 11.62 -1.01 -14.11
CA THR A 221 10.89 -2.26 -13.91
C THR A 221 11.88 -3.40 -13.69
N LEU A 222 11.73 -4.10 -12.57
CA LEU A 222 12.54 -5.26 -12.23
C LEU A 222 11.98 -6.52 -12.90
N LEU A 223 12.82 -7.19 -13.69
CA LEU A 223 12.63 -8.55 -14.16
C LEU A 223 13.55 -9.48 -13.35
N GLY A 224 13.01 -10.29 -12.46
CA GLY A 224 13.80 -11.21 -11.62
C GLY A 224 13.38 -11.18 -10.15
N GLN A 225 14.26 -11.70 -9.27
CA GLN A 225 13.96 -11.72 -7.84
C GLN A 225 14.17 -10.34 -7.20
N PRO A 226 13.29 -9.88 -6.27
CA PRO A 226 13.45 -8.59 -5.60
C PRO A 226 14.81 -8.38 -4.92
N THR A 227 15.37 -9.43 -4.32
CA THR A 227 16.68 -9.40 -3.65
C THR A 227 17.85 -9.29 -4.64
N GLU A 228 17.67 -9.76 -5.87
CA GLU A 228 18.62 -9.61 -6.96
C GLU A 228 18.54 -8.20 -7.55
N GLY A 229 17.32 -7.69 -7.78
CA GLY A 229 17.10 -6.31 -8.22
C GLY A 229 17.62 -5.25 -7.25
N ALA A 230 17.48 -5.48 -5.94
CA ALA A 230 18.01 -4.59 -4.91
C ALA A 230 19.53 -4.40 -4.99
N LEU A 231 20.28 -5.44 -5.38
CA LEU A 231 21.73 -5.36 -5.56
C LEU A 231 22.10 -4.61 -6.84
N LEU A 232 21.38 -4.83 -7.94
CA LEU A 232 21.63 -4.10 -9.19
C LEU A 232 21.36 -2.61 -9.01
N ALA A 233 20.25 -2.24 -8.36
CA ALA A 233 19.93 -0.86 -8.04
C ALA A 233 20.99 -0.21 -7.13
N LEU A 234 21.55 -0.97 -6.18
CA LEU A 234 22.66 -0.51 -5.35
C LEU A 234 23.91 -0.19 -6.19
N SER A 235 24.28 -1.07 -7.13
CA SER A 235 25.41 -0.83 -8.03
C SER A 235 25.18 0.40 -8.91
N MET A 236 23.97 0.59 -9.43
CA MET A 236 23.60 1.81 -10.19
C MET A 236 23.78 3.07 -9.36
N LYS A 237 23.32 3.09 -8.09
CA LYS A 237 23.50 4.22 -7.16
C LYS A 237 24.96 4.49 -6.78
N PHE A 238 25.83 3.48 -6.88
CA PHE A 238 27.28 3.64 -6.71
C PHE A 238 27.96 4.17 -7.99
N GLY A 239 27.22 4.34 -9.10
CA GLY A 239 27.73 4.78 -10.39
C GLY A 239 28.29 3.64 -11.25
N MET A 240 27.97 2.39 -10.91
CA MET A 240 28.45 1.20 -11.59
C MET A 240 27.39 0.68 -12.57
N TYR A 241 27.63 0.92 -13.86
CA TYR A 241 26.77 0.50 -14.96
C TYR A 241 27.47 -0.54 -15.83
N GLY A 242 26.71 -1.51 -16.37
CA GLY A 242 27.24 -2.48 -17.34
C GLY A 242 28.33 -3.41 -16.80
N CYS A 243 28.50 -3.55 -15.48
CA CYS A 243 29.60 -4.34 -14.90
C CYS A 243 29.56 -5.80 -15.33
N VAL A 244 28.36 -6.33 -15.59
CA VAL A 244 28.13 -7.70 -16.05
C VAL A 244 28.73 -7.92 -17.44
N GLU A 245 28.74 -6.90 -18.31
CA GLU A 245 29.24 -7.01 -19.70
C GLU A 245 30.75 -7.24 -19.78
N LYS A 246 31.48 -6.92 -18.69
CA LYS A 246 32.92 -7.19 -18.57
C LYS A 246 33.23 -8.68 -18.42
N TYR A 247 32.26 -9.50 -18.03
CA TYR A 247 32.45 -10.90 -17.71
C TYR A 247 31.61 -11.81 -18.61
N LEU A 248 32.23 -12.87 -19.10
CA LEU A 248 31.55 -14.00 -19.73
C LEU A 248 31.24 -15.05 -18.65
N ARG A 249 29.96 -15.36 -18.44
CA ARG A 249 29.54 -16.43 -17.53
C ARG A 249 29.74 -17.78 -18.21
N LEU A 250 30.68 -18.58 -17.70
CA LEU A 250 31.02 -19.91 -18.21
C LEU A 250 30.13 -21.00 -17.63
N GLN A 251 29.76 -20.86 -16.36
CA GLN A 251 28.92 -21.84 -15.65
C GLN A 251 28.11 -21.15 -14.56
N GLU A 252 26.90 -21.64 -14.33
CA GLU A 252 26.00 -21.15 -13.29
C GLU A 252 25.45 -22.30 -12.45
N TYR A 253 25.40 -22.07 -11.15
CA TYR A 253 24.66 -22.85 -10.18
C TYR A 253 23.55 -21.97 -9.61
N PRO A 254 22.28 -22.17 -10.02
CA PRO A 254 21.17 -21.30 -9.64
C PRO A 254 20.89 -21.40 -8.15
N PHE A 255 20.24 -20.36 -7.61
CA PHE A 255 19.86 -20.34 -6.20
C PHE A 255 18.89 -21.49 -5.85
N SER A 256 19.25 -22.30 -4.86
CA SER A 256 18.36 -23.27 -4.23
C SER A 256 18.14 -22.90 -2.76
N SER A 257 16.89 -22.96 -2.30
CA SER A 257 16.54 -22.72 -0.89
C SER A 257 17.19 -23.73 0.08
N GLU A 258 17.55 -24.91 -0.39
CA GLU A 258 18.27 -25.93 0.41
C GLU A 258 19.73 -25.53 0.61
N GLN A 259 20.39 -25.10 -0.47
CA GLN A 259 21.82 -24.74 -0.47
C GLN A 259 22.06 -23.30 -0.01
N LYS A 260 21.04 -22.44 -0.08
CA LYS A 260 21.08 -21.01 0.34
C LYS A 260 22.20 -20.21 -0.32
N MET A 261 22.64 -20.63 -1.49
CA MET A 261 23.72 -20.02 -2.24
C MET A 261 23.41 -20.02 -3.73
N MET A 262 23.99 -19.05 -4.43
CA MET A 262 24.10 -19.00 -5.87
C MET A 262 25.58 -18.86 -6.21
N ALA A 263 26.04 -19.53 -7.26
CA ALA A 263 27.43 -19.42 -7.69
C ALA A 263 27.53 -19.32 -9.21
N VAL A 264 28.45 -18.49 -9.68
CA VAL A 264 28.72 -18.31 -11.10
C VAL A 264 30.22 -18.34 -11.32
N LYS A 265 30.64 -19.08 -12.35
CA LYS A 265 32.01 -19.09 -12.84
C LYS A 265 32.10 -18.10 -14.00
N CYS A 266 32.90 -17.06 -13.85
CA CYS A 266 33.06 -16.00 -14.83
C CYS A 266 34.50 -15.96 -15.38
N ALA A 267 34.66 -15.54 -16.63
CA ALA A 267 35.94 -15.16 -17.22
C ALA A 267 35.86 -13.71 -17.71
N PRO A 268 36.92 -12.89 -17.56
CA PRO A 268 36.94 -11.55 -18.13
C PRO A 268 36.88 -11.61 -19.66
N LYS A 269 36.11 -10.70 -20.28
CA LYS A 269 35.89 -10.69 -21.74
C LYS A 269 37.06 -10.10 -22.53
N TYR A 270 37.86 -9.24 -21.91
CA TYR A 270 38.91 -8.44 -22.57
C TYR A 270 40.32 -8.68 -22.00
N ASP A 271 40.48 -9.66 -21.10
CA ASP A 271 41.77 -9.95 -20.45
C ASP A 271 42.23 -11.35 -20.87
N GLU A 272 43.47 -11.48 -21.38
CA GLU A 272 44.02 -12.73 -21.95
C GLU A 272 44.45 -13.76 -20.89
N SER A 273 44.28 -13.46 -19.60
CA SER A 273 44.63 -14.38 -18.52
C SER A 273 43.44 -15.30 -18.16
N PRO A 274 43.59 -16.64 -18.19
CA PRO A 274 42.51 -17.59 -17.95
C PRO A 274 42.23 -17.78 -16.45
N PHE A 275 42.04 -16.68 -15.71
CA PHE A 275 41.56 -16.75 -14.34
C PHE A 275 40.04 -16.89 -14.34
N ALA A 276 39.57 -18.13 -14.16
CA ALA A 276 38.17 -18.37 -13.88
C ALA A 276 37.84 -17.89 -12.46
N LEU A 277 37.18 -16.74 -12.34
CA LEU A 277 36.73 -16.24 -11.05
C LEU A 277 35.47 -17.00 -10.63
N GLY A 278 35.57 -17.81 -9.58
CA GLY A 278 34.43 -18.43 -8.92
C GLY A 278 33.77 -17.42 -8.01
N ILE A 279 32.64 -16.85 -8.43
CA ILE A 279 31.90 -15.86 -7.65
C ILE A 279 30.77 -16.58 -6.92
N VAL A 280 30.81 -16.57 -5.59
CA VAL A 280 29.80 -17.19 -4.73
C VAL A 280 29.03 -16.12 -3.98
N ARG A 281 27.70 -16.16 -4.10
CA ARG A 281 26.77 -15.37 -3.31
C ARG A 281 26.07 -16.28 -2.30
N LEU A 282 26.39 -16.12 -1.03
CA LEU A 282 25.67 -16.75 0.08
C LEU A 282 24.52 -15.84 0.51
N LEU A 283 23.29 -16.32 0.39
CA LEU A 283 22.12 -15.67 0.98
C LEU A 283 21.89 -16.31 2.34
N SER A 284 22.41 -15.67 3.40
CA SER A 284 22.14 -16.11 4.78
C SER A 284 20.64 -16.24 5.02
N SER A 285 20.22 -17.36 5.62
CA SER A 285 18.83 -17.69 5.95
C SER A 285 18.10 -16.68 6.83
N ARG A 286 18.75 -15.60 7.29
CA ARG A 286 18.10 -14.52 8.05
C ARG A 286 17.39 -13.49 7.18
N LEU A 287 17.53 -13.53 5.85
CA LEU A 287 16.73 -12.67 4.96
C LEU A 287 15.27 -13.13 4.81
N SER A 288 14.94 -14.39 5.13
CA SER A 288 13.54 -14.85 5.19
C SER A 288 12.83 -14.45 6.49
N SER A 289 13.58 -13.97 7.48
CA SER A 289 13.03 -13.35 8.70
C SER A 289 12.98 -11.83 8.54
N SER A 290 12.38 -11.36 7.45
CA SER A 290 11.55 -10.15 7.57
C SER A 290 10.43 -10.55 8.51
N GLN A 291 10.61 -10.23 9.78
CA GLN A 291 9.60 -10.35 10.80
C GLN A 291 8.28 -9.84 10.22
N ALA A 292 7.32 -10.75 10.11
CA ALA A 292 5.95 -10.44 10.44
C ALA A 292 5.95 -9.94 11.90
N LEU A 293 6.41 -8.71 12.12
CA LEU A 293 6.01 -7.90 13.26
C LEU A 293 4.64 -7.38 12.89
N GLY A 294 3.66 -8.30 12.96
CA GLY A 294 2.28 -7.93 13.22
C GLY A 294 2.23 -7.51 14.68
N GLY A 295 2.05 -6.21 14.88
CA GLY A 295 1.24 -5.67 15.96
C GLY A 295 -0.07 -5.23 15.35
#